data_AF-M3A2W4-F1
#
_entry.id   AF-M3A2W4-F1
#
_cell.length_a   1.000
_cell.length_b   1.000
_cell.length_c   1.000
_cell.angle_alpha   90.00
_cell.angle_beta   90.00
_cell.angle_gamma   90.00
#
_symmetry.space_group_name_H-M   'P 1'
#
loop_
_entity.id
_entity.type
_entity.pdbx_description
1 polymer ?
#
loop_
_entity_poly.entity_id
_entity_poly.type
_entity_poly.pdbx_seq_one_letter_code
_entity_poly.pdbx_strand_id
1 'polypeptide(L)'
;MDQQGRDRIVALLLAGCDKQNYQEIVALFPSPRVLDVFLNDYLLTMEHSIDGWIHIPSCRPSETIPEFLTLMIAAGAILGRSSHAQKFGYALQDKARVANWELFERDNSNTRSLPALQAYATSLLIGTWSGNKRTMELAESAIPPLVTMLRRAGAFKKTRAPPQAPLPSDSPEELDRKWKAWIEAESHKRLAYHVFLHCVQVSIAFQTPPLISYAEITLDLPSPASLWRAKTSEEWRDQYNFHKLANAQLPSFVSSMCDAQTMGQVRHQIDLELTLYLVLMSHWCLAWEYTQLSSANKAQASCDLPWAGTLLASSKCQELRRLLDSFYVAIENWRVFVPKEVHMVSQLLRMNLCVAFEDLQLLAGKEGEEEARRVYPFLKQWYRSPECRQAMWHAGQVLRAARRPPGLSPNASRTATPDTPWLRDFNAVALYHAALAFWVYGLLSKAIV
;
A
#
# COMPACT_ATOMS: atom_id res chain seq x y z
N MET A 1 -11.00 15.49 19.77
CA MET A 1 -9.79 16.32 19.83
C MET A 1 -10.12 17.55 20.67
N ASP A 2 -9.22 17.96 21.53
CA ASP A 2 -9.38 19.10 22.43
C ASP A 2 -8.87 20.42 21.81
N GLN A 3 -9.02 21.52 22.55
CA GLN A 3 -8.55 22.84 22.13
C GLN A 3 -7.02 22.88 21.99
N GLN A 4 -6.30 22.20 22.89
CA GLN A 4 -4.84 22.14 22.85
C GLN A 4 -4.32 21.50 21.56
N GLY A 5 -4.94 20.41 21.10
CA GLY A 5 -4.62 19.77 19.82
C GLY A 5 -4.81 20.73 18.64
N ARG A 6 -5.92 21.48 18.61
CA ARG A 6 -6.15 22.51 17.59
C ARG A 6 -5.05 23.57 17.60
N ASP A 7 -4.72 24.09 18.77
CA ASP A 7 -3.77 25.19 18.89
C ASP A 7 -2.35 24.76 18.48
N ARG A 8 -1.98 23.48 18.71
CA ARG A 8 -0.72 22.89 18.24
C ARG A 8 -0.66 22.82 16.70
N ILE A 9 -1.76 22.45 16.04
CA ILE A 9 -1.83 22.44 14.57
C ILE A 9 -1.73 23.87 14.02
N VAL A 10 -2.47 24.81 14.61
CA VAL A 10 -2.42 26.22 14.21
C VAL A 10 -1.00 26.76 14.37
N ALA A 11 -0.32 26.50 15.48
CA ALA A 11 1.07 26.91 15.70
C ALA A 11 2.02 26.37 14.60
N LEU A 12 1.87 25.11 14.20
CA LEU A 12 2.63 24.50 13.10
C LEU A 12 2.36 25.21 11.77
N LEU A 13 1.11 25.58 11.48
CA LEU A 13 0.76 26.31 10.25
C LEU A 13 1.34 27.72 10.22
N LEU A 14 1.29 28.43 11.36
CA LEU A 14 1.76 29.81 11.47
C LEU A 14 3.28 29.91 11.30
N ALA A 15 4.04 28.88 11.65
CA ALA A 15 5.50 28.88 11.51
C ALA A 15 5.98 29.16 10.07
N GLY A 16 5.18 28.80 9.06
CA GLY A 16 5.48 29.00 7.64
C GLY A 16 4.56 29.99 6.93
N CYS A 17 4.00 30.98 7.64
CA CYS A 17 3.09 31.99 7.10
C CYS A 17 3.55 33.41 7.42
N ASP A 18 3.13 34.39 6.60
CA ASP A 18 3.37 35.80 6.89
C ASP A 18 2.57 36.26 8.11
N LYS A 19 3.22 37.04 8.98
CA LYS A 19 2.62 37.54 10.24
C LYS A 19 1.31 38.30 10.04
N GLN A 20 1.13 38.95 8.88
CA GLN A 20 -0.08 39.70 8.53
C GLN A 20 -1.33 38.79 8.46
N ASN A 21 -1.16 37.50 8.16
CA ASN A 21 -2.26 36.56 7.97
C ASN A 21 -2.63 35.80 9.25
N TYR A 22 -1.91 35.99 10.37
CA TYR A 22 -2.05 35.16 11.56
C TYR A 22 -3.46 35.24 12.17
N GLN A 23 -3.99 36.45 12.32
CA GLN A 23 -5.32 36.65 12.92
C GLN A 23 -6.43 35.99 12.09
N GLU A 24 -6.36 36.15 10.78
CA GLU A 24 -7.32 35.57 9.85
C GLU A 24 -7.25 34.03 9.85
N ILE A 25 -6.05 33.45 9.81
CA ILE A 25 -5.85 32.00 9.90
C ILE A 25 -6.47 31.48 11.19
N VAL A 26 -6.13 32.06 12.36
CA VAL A 26 -6.64 31.60 13.66
C VAL A 26 -8.16 31.70 13.73
N ALA A 27 -8.75 32.77 13.20
CA ALA A 27 -10.19 33.02 13.23
C ALA A 27 -10.98 32.09 12.30
N LEU A 28 -10.46 31.82 11.09
CA LEU A 28 -11.11 30.96 10.10
C LEU A 28 -10.80 29.48 10.28
N PHE A 29 -9.78 29.14 11.09
CA PHE A 29 -9.38 27.74 11.28
C PHE A 29 -10.51 26.92 11.92
N PRO A 30 -10.81 25.71 11.42
CA PRO A 30 -11.94 24.92 11.90
C PRO A 30 -11.93 24.69 13.42
N SER A 31 -13.13 24.55 13.99
CA SER A 31 -13.28 24.27 15.42
C SER A 31 -12.77 22.87 15.77
N PRO A 32 -12.43 22.60 17.05
CA PRO A 32 -11.96 21.28 17.47
C PRO A 32 -12.94 20.15 17.12
N ARG A 33 -14.25 20.44 17.13
CA ARG A 33 -15.30 19.48 16.77
C ARG A 33 -15.22 19.05 15.29
N VAL A 34 -14.94 19.99 14.37
CA VAL A 34 -14.81 19.67 12.95
C VAL A 34 -13.54 18.84 12.70
N LEU A 35 -12.44 19.24 13.34
CA LEU A 35 -11.17 18.54 13.24
C LEU A 35 -11.24 17.12 13.82
N ASP A 36 -12.04 16.92 14.87
CA ASP A 36 -12.31 15.60 15.46
C ASP A 36 -13.08 14.68 14.51
N VAL A 37 -14.03 15.21 13.72
CA VAL A 37 -14.71 14.42 12.67
C VAL A 37 -13.69 13.90 11.66
N PHE A 38 -12.81 14.77 11.16
CA PHE A 38 -11.77 14.35 10.22
C PHE A 38 -10.82 13.32 10.83
N LEU A 39 -10.36 13.54 12.07
CA LEU A 39 -9.53 12.58 12.77
C LEU A 39 -10.20 11.20 12.88
N ASN A 40 -11.48 11.15 13.25
CA ASN A 40 -12.23 9.91 13.34
C ASN A 40 -12.40 9.22 11.98
N ASP A 41 -12.66 9.96 10.89
CA ASP A 41 -12.74 9.42 9.53
C ASP A 41 -11.44 8.74 9.11
N TYR A 42 -10.29 9.34 9.46
CA TYR A 42 -8.97 8.74 9.22
C TYR A 42 -8.76 7.46 10.04
N LEU A 43 -8.99 7.52 11.36
CA LEU A 43 -8.77 6.36 12.24
C LEU A 43 -9.67 5.18 11.87
N LEU A 44 -10.94 5.45 11.53
CA LEU A 44 -11.87 4.43 11.05
C LEU A 44 -11.40 3.80 9.74
N THR A 45 -10.88 4.60 8.80
CA THR A 45 -10.34 4.07 7.55
C THR A 45 -9.08 3.24 7.78
N MET A 46 -8.20 3.68 8.67
CA MET A 46 -6.97 2.98 9.02
C MET A 46 -7.23 1.63 9.71
N GLU A 47 -8.21 1.57 10.62
CA GLU A 47 -8.61 0.33 11.32
C GLU A 47 -9.04 -0.80 10.36
N HIS A 48 -9.69 -0.40 9.27
CA HIS A 48 -10.25 -1.30 8.26
C HIS A 48 -9.38 -1.44 7.01
N SER A 49 -8.22 -0.77 6.96
CA SER A 49 -7.26 -0.98 5.89
C SER A 49 -6.67 -2.38 5.98
N ILE A 50 -6.45 -3.02 4.84
CA ILE A 50 -5.78 -4.32 4.74
C ILE A 50 -4.36 -4.27 5.33
N ASP A 51 -3.69 -3.12 5.24
CA ASP A 51 -2.33 -2.89 5.71
C ASP A 51 -2.24 -1.98 6.93
N GLY A 52 -3.31 -1.88 7.73
CA GLY A 52 -3.38 -1.00 8.91
C GLY A 52 -2.12 -1.06 9.77
N TRP A 53 -1.41 0.06 9.82
CA TRP A 53 -0.05 0.19 10.39
C TRP A 53 0.03 1.18 11.57
N ILE A 54 -1.13 1.65 12.03
CA ILE A 54 -1.31 2.39 13.28
C ILE A 54 -2.17 1.54 14.21
N HIS A 55 -1.67 1.28 15.42
CA HIS A 55 -2.42 0.53 16.42
C HIS A 55 -3.51 1.41 17.04
N ILE A 56 -4.72 1.34 16.50
CA ILE A 56 -5.85 2.20 16.89
C ILE A 56 -6.13 2.15 18.41
N PRO A 57 -6.18 0.98 19.08
CA PRO A 57 -6.51 0.93 20.50
C PRO A 57 -5.50 1.66 21.41
N SER A 58 -4.23 1.77 21.00
CA SER A 58 -3.20 2.51 21.76
C SER A 58 -2.89 3.88 21.19
N CYS A 59 -3.52 4.27 20.07
CA CYS A 59 -3.29 5.56 19.45
C CYS A 59 -3.85 6.67 20.34
N ARG A 60 -2.99 7.62 20.70
CA ARG A 60 -3.37 8.79 21.50
C ARG A 60 -3.08 10.06 20.69
N PRO A 61 -4.04 10.53 19.86
CA PRO A 61 -3.83 11.69 18.99
C PRO A 61 -3.48 12.97 19.74
N SER A 62 -3.92 13.13 20.99
CA SER A 62 -3.57 14.29 21.84
C SER A 62 -2.10 14.27 22.27
N GLU A 63 -1.48 13.10 22.39
CA GLU A 63 -0.11 12.91 22.90
C GLU A 63 0.93 12.79 21.77
N THR A 64 0.50 12.60 20.52
CA THR A 64 1.42 12.49 19.37
C THR A 64 1.96 13.84 18.91
N ILE A 65 2.98 13.85 18.04
CA ILE A 65 3.61 15.05 17.50
C ILE A 65 2.63 15.87 16.62
N PRO A 66 2.75 17.22 16.57
CA PRO A 66 1.83 18.07 15.82
C PRO A 66 1.77 17.74 14.32
N GLU A 67 2.88 17.35 13.72
CA GLU A 67 2.99 16.98 12.31
C GLU A 67 2.11 15.78 11.99
N PHE A 68 2.19 14.74 12.83
CA PHE A 68 1.40 13.53 12.65
C PHE A 68 -0.09 13.81 12.87
N LEU A 69 -0.43 14.52 13.95
CA LEU A 69 -1.81 14.92 14.22
C LEU A 69 -2.42 15.71 13.05
N THR A 70 -1.65 16.66 12.50
CA THR A 70 -2.06 17.45 11.34
C THR A 70 -2.31 16.57 10.12
N LEU A 71 -1.46 15.56 9.88
CA LEU A 71 -1.59 14.65 8.74
C LEU A 71 -2.72 13.64 8.89
N MET A 72 -3.01 13.17 10.11
CA MET A 72 -4.20 12.35 10.37
C MET A 72 -5.48 13.15 10.05
N ILE A 73 -5.55 14.41 10.47
CA ILE A 73 -6.68 15.29 10.17
C ILE A 73 -6.75 15.63 8.68
N ALA A 74 -5.61 15.88 8.03
CA ALA A 74 -5.54 16.14 6.60
C ALA A 74 -6.07 14.95 5.79
N ALA A 75 -5.60 13.75 6.09
CA ALA A 75 -6.09 12.52 5.48
C ALA A 75 -7.60 12.36 5.69
N GLY A 76 -8.07 12.53 6.92
CA GLY A 76 -9.48 12.53 7.28
C GLY A 76 -10.34 13.50 6.48
N ALA A 77 -9.89 14.75 6.34
CA ALA A 77 -10.60 15.79 5.61
C ALA A 77 -10.74 15.46 4.11
N ILE A 78 -9.73 14.79 3.52
CA ILE A 78 -9.73 14.35 2.12
C ILE A 78 -10.73 13.20 1.90
N LEU A 79 -10.96 12.35 2.90
CA LEU A 79 -11.99 11.31 2.84
C LEU A 79 -13.41 11.89 2.81
N GLY A 80 -13.57 13.13 3.26
CA GLY A 80 -14.83 13.86 3.23
C GLY A 80 -15.38 14.05 1.82
N ARG A 81 -16.71 14.19 1.72
CA ARG A 81 -17.43 14.37 0.43
C ARG A 81 -17.48 15.84 -0.03
N SER A 82 -17.12 16.78 0.84
CA SER A 82 -17.14 18.21 0.55
C SER A 82 -15.83 18.65 -0.11
N SER A 83 -15.93 19.35 -1.23
CA SER A 83 -14.77 19.95 -1.90
C SER A 83 -14.00 20.92 -1.00
N HIS A 84 -14.67 21.59 -0.05
CA HIS A 84 -14.02 22.47 0.92
C HIS A 84 -13.15 21.67 1.90
N ALA A 85 -13.66 20.54 2.41
CA ALA A 85 -12.90 19.67 3.30
C ALA A 85 -11.68 19.06 2.59
N GLN A 86 -11.85 18.62 1.34
CA GLN A 86 -10.75 18.08 0.54
C GLN A 86 -9.67 19.13 0.27
N LYS A 87 -10.05 20.35 -0.16
CA LYS A 87 -9.11 21.47 -0.35
C LYS A 87 -8.37 21.81 0.95
N PHE A 88 -9.10 21.84 2.08
CA PHE A 88 -8.52 22.05 3.40
C PHE A 88 -7.50 20.96 3.75
N GLY A 89 -7.84 19.68 3.55
CA GLY A 89 -6.94 18.56 3.83
C GLY A 89 -5.67 18.60 2.98
N TYR A 90 -5.76 18.89 1.68
CA TYR A 90 -4.58 19.06 0.83
C TYR A 90 -3.73 20.26 1.24
N ALA A 91 -4.35 21.38 1.65
CA ALA A 91 -3.61 22.54 2.16
C ALA A 91 -2.87 22.24 3.48
N LEU A 92 -3.51 21.50 4.39
CA LEU A 92 -2.86 21.02 5.62
C LEU A 92 -1.69 20.09 5.31
N GLN A 93 -1.86 19.17 4.38
CA GLN A 93 -0.80 18.25 4.00
C GLN A 93 0.41 18.97 3.41
N ASP A 94 0.21 19.98 2.56
CA ASP A 94 1.32 20.75 1.97
C ASP A 94 2.16 21.44 3.05
N LYS A 95 1.51 22.01 4.08
CA LYS A 95 2.20 22.61 5.24
C LYS A 95 2.89 21.57 6.12
N ALA A 96 2.19 20.48 6.45
CA ALA A 96 2.77 19.42 7.27
C ALA A 96 3.94 18.70 6.58
N ARG A 97 3.93 18.60 5.24
CA ARG A 97 5.05 18.07 4.45
C ARG A 97 6.33 18.87 4.64
N VAL A 98 6.24 20.20 4.68
CA VAL A 98 7.40 21.07 4.94
C VAL A 98 7.87 20.93 6.39
N ALA A 99 6.94 20.98 7.36
CA ALA A 99 7.25 20.81 8.77
C ALA A 99 7.89 19.44 9.09
N ASN A 100 7.44 18.37 8.43
CA ASN A 100 8.07 17.04 8.54
C ASN A 100 9.55 17.09 8.18
N TRP A 101 9.93 17.79 7.12
CA TRP A 101 11.34 17.86 6.73
C TRP A 101 12.19 18.56 7.81
N GLU A 102 11.70 19.68 8.33
CA GLU A 102 12.34 20.41 9.42
C GLU A 102 12.47 19.58 10.71
N LEU A 103 11.48 18.73 10.99
CA LEU A 103 11.50 17.83 12.14
C LEU A 103 12.71 16.88 12.11
N PHE A 104 13.03 16.30 10.94
CA PHE A 104 14.19 15.39 10.80
C PHE A 104 15.52 16.14 10.78
N GLU A 105 15.57 17.32 10.16
CA GLU A 105 16.79 18.15 10.12
C GLU A 105 17.17 18.68 11.51
N ARG A 106 16.18 19.08 12.32
CA ARG A 106 16.42 19.61 13.66
C ARG A 106 16.91 18.55 14.65
N ASP A 107 16.43 17.31 14.52
CA ASP A 107 16.77 16.21 15.42
C ASP A 107 16.77 14.88 14.67
N ASN A 108 17.97 14.34 14.47
CA ASN A 108 18.19 13.10 13.73
C ASN A 108 17.63 11.85 14.45
N SER A 109 17.33 11.92 15.75
CA SER A 109 16.71 10.82 16.49
C SER A 109 15.31 10.51 15.94
N ASN A 110 14.66 11.50 15.31
CA ASN A 110 13.37 11.33 14.64
C ASN A 110 13.41 10.31 13.51
N THR A 111 14.57 10.04 12.91
CA THR A 111 14.73 8.98 11.90
C THR A 111 14.40 7.58 12.44
N ARG A 112 14.29 7.42 13.77
CA ARG A 112 13.89 6.20 14.48
C ARG A 112 12.65 6.38 15.34
N SER A 113 12.05 7.57 15.33
CA SER A 113 10.82 7.85 16.07
C SER A 113 9.65 7.33 15.27
N LEU A 114 8.89 6.38 15.84
CA LEU A 114 7.72 5.81 15.19
C LEU A 114 6.72 6.91 14.77
N PRO A 115 6.28 7.84 15.64
CA PRO A 115 5.36 8.90 15.23
C PRO A 115 5.88 9.78 14.08
N ALA A 116 7.19 10.06 14.03
CA ALA A 116 7.77 10.86 12.95
C ALA A 116 7.79 10.11 11.61
N LEU A 117 8.16 8.82 11.62
CA LEU A 117 8.13 7.98 10.43
C LEU A 117 6.69 7.73 9.95
N GLN A 118 5.75 7.58 10.88
CA GLN A 118 4.31 7.47 10.62
C GLN A 118 3.74 8.77 10.03
N ALA A 119 4.15 9.93 10.53
CA ALA A 119 3.83 11.22 9.93
C ALA A 119 4.33 11.30 8.49
N TYR A 120 5.60 10.95 8.25
CA TYR A 120 6.17 10.98 6.91
C TYR A 120 5.39 10.05 5.95
N ALA A 121 5.16 8.80 6.34
CA ALA A 121 4.40 7.85 5.52
C ALA A 121 2.99 8.35 5.19
N THR A 122 2.29 8.96 6.16
CA THR A 122 0.95 9.56 5.93
C THR A 122 1.01 10.70 4.92
N SER A 123 2.01 11.57 5.01
CA SER A 123 2.20 12.67 4.05
C SER A 123 2.43 12.17 2.62
N LEU A 124 3.22 11.11 2.46
CA LEU A 124 3.48 10.48 1.17
C LEU A 124 2.21 9.83 0.61
N LEU A 125 1.45 9.10 1.43
CA LEU A 125 0.19 8.49 1.03
C LEU A 125 -0.78 9.52 0.44
N ILE A 126 -0.98 10.64 1.14
CA ILE A 126 -1.86 11.73 0.67
C ILE A 126 -1.32 12.32 -0.64
N GLY A 127 -0.02 12.61 -0.70
CA GLY A 127 0.58 13.31 -1.83
C GLY A 127 0.56 12.48 -3.12
N THR A 128 0.94 11.21 -3.03
CA THR A 128 1.01 10.26 -4.16
C THR A 128 -0.34 10.05 -4.83
N TRP A 129 -1.43 10.01 -4.06
CA TRP A 129 -2.77 9.74 -4.58
C TRP A 129 -3.66 10.99 -4.68
N SER A 130 -3.06 12.18 -4.64
CA SER A 130 -3.79 13.45 -4.67
C SER A 130 -4.47 13.77 -6.01
N GLY A 131 -4.04 13.15 -7.11
CA GLY A 131 -4.46 13.51 -8.46
C GLY A 131 -3.96 14.88 -8.93
N ASN A 132 -3.17 15.58 -8.12
CA ASN A 132 -2.51 16.83 -8.50
C ASN A 132 -1.08 16.55 -8.96
N LYS A 133 -0.77 16.83 -10.23
CA LYS A 133 0.54 16.54 -10.85
C LYS A 133 1.72 17.01 -9.99
N ARG A 134 1.72 18.27 -9.55
CA ARG A 134 2.81 18.83 -8.73
C ARG A 134 2.96 18.09 -7.41
N THR A 135 1.85 17.86 -6.70
CA THR A 135 1.88 17.17 -5.40
C THR A 135 2.36 15.72 -5.54
N MET A 136 1.93 15.03 -6.59
CA MET A 136 2.36 13.67 -6.91
C MET A 136 3.87 13.61 -7.19
N GLU A 137 4.39 14.49 -8.04
CA GLU A 137 5.83 14.58 -8.35
C GLU A 137 6.67 14.87 -7.09
N LEU A 138 6.19 15.78 -6.23
CA LEU A 138 6.86 16.08 -4.97
C LEU A 138 6.85 14.87 -4.01
N ALA A 139 5.74 14.14 -3.92
CA ALA A 139 5.66 12.93 -3.09
C ALA A 139 6.60 11.82 -3.62
N GLU A 140 6.64 11.61 -4.94
CA GLU A 140 7.55 10.67 -5.57
C GLU A 140 9.03 11.04 -5.33
N SER A 141 9.38 12.33 -5.32
CA SER A 141 10.73 12.76 -4.96
C SER A 141 11.08 12.55 -3.48
N ALA A 142 10.07 12.45 -2.60
CA ALA A 142 10.22 12.43 -1.15
C ALA A 142 10.17 11.02 -0.53
N ILE A 143 9.83 9.97 -1.30
CA ILE A 143 9.88 8.59 -0.77
C ILE A 143 11.30 8.07 -0.46
N PRO A 144 12.38 8.37 -1.24
CA PRO A 144 13.70 7.77 -0.99
C PRO A 144 14.30 8.08 0.39
N PRO A 145 14.16 9.30 0.97
CA PRO A 145 14.55 9.57 2.35
C PRO A 145 13.91 8.62 3.37
N LEU A 146 12.60 8.40 3.32
CA LEU A 146 11.90 7.51 4.25
C LEU A 146 12.40 6.06 4.12
N VAL A 147 12.53 5.58 2.88
CA VAL A 147 13.09 4.24 2.61
C VAL A 147 14.51 4.12 3.18
N THR A 148 15.33 5.16 3.03
CA THR A 148 16.69 5.20 3.57
C THR A 148 16.70 5.15 5.10
N MET A 149 15.85 5.92 5.77
CA MET A 149 15.71 5.90 7.23
C MET A 149 15.35 4.49 7.73
N LEU A 150 14.35 3.85 7.11
CA LEU A 150 13.93 2.48 7.45
C LEU A 150 15.03 1.44 7.18
N ARG A 151 15.74 1.52 6.05
CA ARG A 151 16.87 0.64 5.75
C ARG A 151 18.00 0.78 6.76
N ARG A 152 18.39 2.01 7.09
CA ARG A 152 19.41 2.31 8.10
C ARG A 152 18.94 1.84 9.48
N ALA A 153 17.64 1.84 9.71
CA ALA A 153 17.03 1.26 10.90
C ALA A 153 17.05 -0.25 10.99
N GLY A 154 17.40 -0.93 9.90
CA GLY A 154 17.23 -2.37 9.83
C GLY A 154 15.75 -2.76 9.91
N ALA A 155 14.83 -1.85 9.58
CA ALA A 155 13.39 -2.07 9.70
C ALA A 155 12.88 -3.16 8.74
N PHE A 156 13.67 -3.56 7.73
CA PHE A 156 13.39 -4.69 6.84
C PHE A 156 14.07 -5.99 7.27
N LYS A 157 14.79 -5.98 8.40
CA LYS A 157 15.54 -7.14 8.90
C LYS A 157 14.81 -7.81 10.05
N LYS A 158 15.03 -9.12 10.21
CA LYS A 158 14.54 -9.85 11.38
C LYS A 158 14.99 -9.18 12.68
N THR A 159 14.05 -8.97 13.60
CA THR A 159 14.33 -8.38 14.91
C THR A 159 15.24 -9.30 15.72
N ARG A 160 16.39 -8.79 16.16
CA ARG A 160 17.37 -9.57 16.95
C ARG A 160 16.89 -9.87 18.37
N ALA A 161 16.18 -8.93 18.98
CA ALA A 161 15.61 -9.04 20.31
C ALA A 161 14.09 -8.85 20.22
N PRO A 162 13.32 -9.91 19.94
CA PRO A 162 11.88 -9.81 19.85
C PRO A 162 11.28 -9.41 21.22
N PRO A 163 10.11 -8.73 21.23
CA PRO A 163 9.38 -8.46 22.46
C PRO A 163 9.13 -9.73 23.27
N GLN A 164 9.12 -9.60 24.60
CA GLN A 164 8.88 -10.72 25.49
C GLN A 164 7.46 -11.27 25.33
N ALA A 165 7.34 -12.59 25.24
CA ALA A 165 6.05 -13.27 25.25
C ALA A 165 5.34 -13.10 26.60
N PRO A 166 4.00 -13.12 26.62
CA PRO A 166 3.26 -13.16 27.87
C PRO A 166 3.50 -14.51 28.58
N LEU A 167 3.63 -14.47 29.90
CA LEU A 167 3.82 -15.64 30.76
C LEU A 167 2.64 -15.76 31.73
N PRO A 168 2.28 -16.98 32.17
CA PRO A 168 1.23 -17.17 33.18
C PRO A 168 1.52 -16.49 34.52
N SER A 169 2.79 -16.22 34.81
CA SER A 169 3.26 -15.59 36.05
C SER A 169 3.33 -14.07 35.99
N ASP A 170 3.04 -13.45 34.84
CA ASP A 170 3.15 -11.99 34.69
C ASP A 170 2.13 -11.28 35.57
N SER A 171 2.58 -10.25 36.30
CA SER A 171 1.66 -9.30 36.95
C SER A 171 0.90 -8.48 35.89
N PRO A 172 -0.24 -7.86 36.24
CA PRO A 172 -0.96 -6.95 35.32
C PRO A 172 -0.06 -5.85 34.74
N GLU A 173 0.84 -5.28 35.53
CA GLU A 173 1.78 -4.24 35.13
C GLU A 173 2.87 -4.78 34.18
N GLU A 174 3.40 -5.98 34.47
CA GLU A 174 4.36 -6.64 33.59
C GLU A 174 3.74 -6.98 32.25
N LEU A 175 2.49 -7.45 32.25
CA LEU A 175 1.75 -7.80 31.05
C LEU A 175 1.48 -6.56 30.18
N ASP A 176 1.02 -5.46 30.77
CA ASP A 176 0.82 -4.19 30.08
C ASP A 176 2.13 -3.65 29.49
N ARG A 177 3.24 -3.73 30.24
CA ARG A 177 4.57 -3.34 29.74
C ARG A 177 5.00 -4.18 28.53
N LYS A 178 4.82 -5.50 28.59
CA LYS A 178 5.14 -6.42 27.48
C LYS A 178 4.27 -6.14 26.26
N TRP A 179 2.98 -5.93 26.46
CA TRP A 179 2.03 -5.60 25.40
C TRP A 179 2.40 -4.29 24.70
N LYS A 180 2.71 -3.22 25.44
CA LYS A 180 3.15 -1.94 24.86
C LYS A 180 4.46 -2.09 24.06
N ALA A 181 5.43 -2.83 24.57
CA ALA A 181 6.67 -3.11 23.83
C ALA A 181 6.41 -3.94 22.56
N TRP A 182 5.45 -4.87 22.61
CA TRP A 182 5.02 -5.63 21.46
C TRP A 182 4.31 -4.76 20.41
N ILE A 183 3.39 -3.89 20.83
CA ILE A 183 2.69 -2.94 19.93
C ILE A 183 3.71 -2.08 19.20
N GLU A 184 4.69 -1.52 19.90
CA GLU A 184 5.72 -0.67 19.30
C GLU A 184 6.50 -1.43 18.21
N ALA A 185 6.91 -2.67 18.49
CA ALA A 185 7.63 -3.51 17.54
C ALA A 185 6.76 -3.92 16.34
N GLU A 186 5.50 -4.30 16.57
CA GLU A 186 4.55 -4.65 15.52
C GLU A 186 4.20 -3.44 14.65
N SER A 187 4.10 -2.24 15.25
CA SER A 187 3.87 -0.98 14.54
C SER A 187 5.00 -0.64 13.57
N HIS A 188 6.26 -0.80 14.00
CA HIS A 188 7.42 -0.62 13.13
C HIS A 188 7.43 -1.63 11.97
N LYS A 189 7.12 -2.91 12.27
CA LYS A 189 7.04 -3.97 11.25
C LYS A 189 5.94 -3.66 10.22
N ARG A 190 4.74 -3.29 10.67
CA ARG A 190 3.61 -2.94 9.79
C ARG A 190 3.90 -1.67 8.99
N LEU A 191 4.57 -0.67 9.57
CA LEU A 191 5.02 0.51 8.84
C LEU A 191 6.04 0.16 7.74
N ALA A 192 7.01 -0.72 8.01
CA ALA A 192 7.96 -1.17 7.00
C ALA A 192 7.25 -1.88 5.84
N TYR A 193 6.29 -2.76 6.14
CA TYR A 193 5.45 -3.40 5.13
C TYR A 193 4.57 -2.41 4.36
N HIS A 194 3.99 -1.41 5.02
CA HIS A 194 3.22 -0.35 4.37
C HIS A 194 4.09 0.44 3.38
N VAL A 195 5.31 0.82 3.76
CA VAL A 195 6.23 1.53 2.86
C VAL A 195 6.68 0.65 1.70
N PHE A 196 6.87 -0.66 1.91
CA PHE A 196 7.10 -1.62 0.82
C PHE A 196 5.91 -1.65 -0.14
N LEU A 197 4.68 -1.81 0.37
CA LEU A 197 3.45 -1.78 -0.44
C LEU A 197 3.35 -0.49 -1.24
N HIS A 198 3.58 0.67 -0.61
CA HIS A 198 3.56 1.96 -1.27
C HIS A 198 4.55 2.02 -2.45
N CYS A 199 5.80 1.57 -2.25
CA CYS A 199 6.81 1.55 -3.30
C CYS A 199 6.41 0.65 -4.48
N VAL A 200 5.79 -0.50 -4.21
CA VAL A 200 5.28 -1.40 -5.25
C VAL A 200 4.08 -0.79 -5.98
N GLN A 201 3.16 -0.17 -5.26
CA GLN A 201 1.99 0.48 -5.84
C GLN A 201 2.37 1.64 -6.75
N VAL A 202 3.35 2.46 -6.34
CA VAL A 202 3.93 3.53 -7.17
C VAL A 202 4.59 2.95 -8.41
N SER A 203 5.36 1.87 -8.27
CA SER A 203 5.97 1.16 -9.40
C SER A 203 4.93 0.71 -10.43
N ILE A 204 3.81 0.14 -9.99
CA ILE A 204 2.68 -0.22 -10.87
C ILE A 204 2.08 1.03 -11.51
N ALA A 205 1.75 2.05 -10.72
CA ALA A 205 1.02 3.22 -11.19
C ALA A 205 1.81 4.05 -12.20
N PHE A 206 3.09 4.27 -11.94
CA PHE A 206 3.94 5.16 -12.72
C PHE A 206 4.82 4.40 -13.73
N GLN A 207 4.74 3.06 -13.75
CA GLN A 207 5.59 2.21 -14.58
C GLN A 207 7.08 2.51 -14.34
N THR A 208 7.48 2.50 -13.06
CA THR A 208 8.86 2.70 -12.61
C THR A 208 9.35 1.48 -11.81
N PRO A 209 10.67 1.27 -11.63
CA PRO A 209 11.15 0.16 -10.82
C PRO A 209 10.75 0.26 -9.34
N PRO A 210 10.39 -0.86 -8.67
CA PRO A 210 10.16 -0.86 -7.22
C PRO A 210 11.40 -0.40 -6.45
N LEU A 211 11.23 0.54 -5.51
CA LEU A 211 12.34 1.08 -4.75
C LEU A 211 12.88 0.12 -3.67
N ILE A 212 12.05 -0.80 -3.18
CA ILE A 212 12.39 -1.79 -2.16
C ILE A 212 12.36 -3.17 -2.80
N SER A 213 13.45 -3.93 -2.65
CA SER A 213 13.51 -5.29 -3.16
C SER A 213 12.77 -6.24 -2.23
N TYR A 214 12.04 -7.22 -2.79
CA TYR A 214 11.46 -8.28 -1.97
C TYR A 214 12.56 -9.12 -1.26
N ALA A 215 13.79 -9.15 -1.80
CA ALA A 215 14.90 -9.93 -1.27
C ALA A 215 15.60 -9.29 -0.07
N GLU A 216 15.47 -7.98 0.14
CA GLU A 216 16.00 -7.33 1.36
C GLU A 216 15.08 -7.49 2.58
N ILE A 217 13.84 -7.95 2.36
CA ILE A 217 12.86 -8.19 3.42
C ILE A 217 13.13 -9.55 4.07
N THR A 218 13.71 -9.51 5.25
CA THR A 218 13.88 -10.67 6.14
C THR A 218 13.05 -10.54 7.41
N LEU A 219 12.10 -9.60 7.43
CA LEU A 219 11.11 -9.46 8.50
C LEU A 219 10.29 -10.73 8.67
N ASP A 220 9.91 -10.99 9.92
CA ASP A 220 8.89 -11.99 10.19
C ASP A 220 7.54 -11.50 9.63
N LEU A 221 6.63 -12.42 9.36
CA LEU A 221 5.31 -12.09 8.84
C LEU A 221 4.51 -11.25 9.87
N PRO A 222 3.55 -10.41 9.41
CA PRO A 222 2.68 -9.67 10.32
C PRO A 222 1.90 -10.60 11.25
N SER A 223 1.78 -10.22 12.51
CA SER A 223 1.08 -11.03 13.51
C SER A 223 -0.44 -10.98 13.32
N PRO A 224 -1.21 -11.99 13.78
CA PRO A 224 -2.64 -12.11 13.52
C PRO A 224 -3.41 -10.82 13.76
N ALA A 225 -4.37 -10.52 12.89
CA ALA A 225 -5.13 -9.28 12.97
C ALA A 225 -5.93 -9.16 14.29
N SER A 226 -6.34 -10.27 14.90
CA SER A 226 -6.99 -10.25 16.23
C SER A 226 -6.02 -9.86 17.34
N LEU A 227 -4.75 -10.25 17.25
CA LEU A 227 -3.71 -9.85 18.18
C LEU A 227 -3.37 -8.36 18.04
N TRP A 228 -3.30 -7.87 16.79
CA TRP A 228 -3.07 -6.46 16.47
C TRP A 228 -4.24 -5.54 16.84
N ARG A 229 -5.47 -6.07 16.93
CA ARG A 229 -6.65 -5.26 17.31
C ARG A 229 -6.99 -5.35 18.79
N ALA A 230 -6.20 -6.09 19.57
CA ALA A 230 -6.42 -6.25 21.00
C ALA A 230 -6.46 -4.87 21.69
N LYS A 231 -7.47 -4.65 22.54
CA LYS A 231 -7.69 -3.37 23.23
C LYS A 231 -7.05 -3.30 24.60
N THR A 232 -6.69 -4.44 25.16
CA THR A 232 -6.01 -4.55 26.46
C THR A 232 -4.90 -5.59 26.40
N SER A 233 -4.03 -5.55 27.41
CA SER A 233 -2.91 -6.49 27.54
C SER A 233 -3.39 -7.93 27.81
N GLU A 234 -4.53 -8.09 28.48
CA GLU A 234 -5.18 -9.38 28.71
C GLU A 234 -5.76 -9.96 27.41
N GLU A 235 -6.46 -9.15 26.62
CA GLU A 235 -6.94 -9.59 25.31
C GLU A 235 -5.78 -9.98 24.40
N TRP A 236 -4.69 -9.20 24.42
CA TRP A 236 -3.46 -9.53 23.70
C TRP A 236 -2.88 -10.87 24.13
N ARG A 237 -2.74 -11.13 25.44
CA ARG A 237 -2.30 -12.43 25.97
C ARG A 237 -3.18 -13.57 25.49
N ASP A 238 -4.49 -13.41 25.59
CA ASP A 238 -5.45 -14.46 25.29
C ASP A 238 -5.40 -14.81 23.80
N GLN A 239 -5.29 -13.81 22.92
CA GLN A 239 -5.05 -14.00 21.49
C GLN A 239 -3.68 -14.63 21.20
N TYR A 240 -2.64 -14.24 21.93
CA TYR A 240 -1.28 -14.80 21.78
C TYR A 240 -1.28 -16.31 22.07
N ASN A 241 -1.99 -16.71 23.13
CA ASN A 241 -2.14 -18.11 23.53
C ASN A 241 -3.05 -18.89 22.58
N PHE A 242 -4.17 -18.29 22.15
CA PHE A 242 -5.10 -18.89 21.19
C PHE A 242 -4.39 -19.27 19.89
N HIS A 243 -3.54 -18.38 19.37
CA HIS A 243 -2.74 -18.60 18.16
C HIS A 243 -1.46 -19.40 18.40
N LYS A 244 -1.15 -19.81 19.63
CA LYS A 244 0.01 -20.63 20.01
C LYS A 244 1.35 -20.03 19.55
N LEU A 245 1.51 -18.71 19.69
CA LEU A 245 2.65 -17.98 19.12
C LEU A 245 3.99 -18.22 19.84
N ALA A 246 3.99 -18.73 21.08
CA ALA A 246 5.21 -18.94 21.87
C ALA A 246 6.28 -19.80 21.17
N ASN A 247 5.86 -20.79 20.36
CA ASN A 247 6.75 -21.70 19.64
C ASN A 247 6.54 -21.65 18.12
N ALA A 248 5.94 -20.57 17.61
CA ALA A 248 5.64 -20.44 16.20
C ALA A 248 6.93 -20.33 15.38
N GLN A 249 7.15 -21.28 14.47
CA GLN A 249 8.16 -21.17 13.43
C GLN A 249 7.52 -20.65 12.16
N LEU A 250 7.53 -19.32 12.02
CA LEU A 250 6.97 -18.67 10.85
C LEU A 250 7.93 -18.81 9.66
N PRO A 251 7.41 -19.07 8.44
CA PRO A 251 8.22 -19.04 7.23
C PRO A 251 8.75 -17.63 6.98
N SER A 252 9.85 -17.53 6.24
CA SER A 252 10.33 -16.23 5.78
C SER A 252 9.35 -15.62 4.77
N PHE A 253 9.42 -14.30 4.61
CA PHE A 253 8.65 -13.58 3.59
C PHE A 253 8.88 -14.15 2.18
N VAL A 254 10.15 -14.41 1.82
CA VAL A 254 10.51 -14.98 0.52
C VAL A 254 10.00 -16.43 0.38
N SER A 255 10.05 -17.25 1.43
CA SER A 255 9.45 -18.58 1.40
C SER A 255 7.95 -18.52 1.11
N SER A 256 7.26 -17.56 1.73
CA SER A 256 5.83 -17.30 1.53
C SER A 256 5.52 -16.79 0.13
N MET A 257 6.47 -16.11 -0.51
CA MET A 257 6.38 -15.65 -1.89
C MET A 257 6.57 -16.80 -2.90
N CYS A 258 7.44 -17.76 -2.61
CA CYS A 258 7.70 -18.90 -3.50
C CYS A 258 6.59 -19.95 -3.48
N ASP A 259 6.01 -20.22 -2.31
CA ASP A 259 5.01 -21.27 -2.14
C ASP A 259 3.92 -20.84 -1.15
N ALA A 260 2.70 -20.70 -1.67
CA ALA A 260 1.53 -20.37 -0.88
C ALA A 260 1.26 -21.38 0.25
N GLN A 261 1.62 -22.66 0.09
CA GLN A 261 1.39 -23.67 1.12
C GLN A 261 2.11 -23.37 2.43
N THR A 262 3.26 -22.69 2.36
CA THR A 262 3.99 -22.26 3.56
C THR A 262 3.15 -21.33 4.42
N MET A 263 2.42 -20.39 3.82
CA MET A 263 1.42 -19.56 4.52
C MET A 263 0.23 -20.39 4.96
N GLY A 264 -0.24 -21.32 4.13
CA GLY A 264 -1.37 -22.21 4.44
C GLY A 264 -1.18 -23.00 5.74
N GLN A 265 0.05 -23.44 6.03
CA GLN A 265 0.41 -24.17 7.25
C GLN A 265 0.34 -23.29 8.51
N VAL A 266 0.73 -22.02 8.41
CA VAL A 266 0.76 -21.08 9.54
C VAL A 266 -0.38 -20.05 9.50
N ARG A 267 -1.41 -20.26 8.68
CA ARG A 267 -2.46 -19.25 8.38
C ARG A 267 -3.24 -18.72 9.58
N HIS A 268 -3.22 -19.41 10.71
CA HIS A 268 -3.81 -18.96 11.98
C HIS A 268 -2.83 -18.09 12.79
N GLN A 269 -1.53 -18.21 12.57
CA GLN A 269 -0.46 -17.54 13.32
C GLN A 269 0.01 -16.24 12.68
N ILE A 270 -0.60 -15.82 11.56
CA ILE A 270 -0.25 -14.62 10.80
C ILE A 270 -1.47 -13.79 10.49
N ASP A 271 -1.26 -12.51 10.15
CA ASP A 271 -2.26 -11.72 9.45
C ASP A 271 -2.38 -12.22 8.00
N LEU A 272 -3.24 -13.21 7.76
CA LEU A 272 -3.34 -13.87 6.46
C LEU A 272 -3.73 -12.89 5.35
N GLU A 273 -4.62 -11.94 5.64
CA GLU A 273 -5.13 -10.98 4.66
C GLU A 273 -4.01 -10.04 4.19
N LEU A 274 -3.31 -9.42 5.14
CA LEU A 274 -2.16 -8.58 4.83
C LEU A 274 -1.03 -9.38 4.17
N THR A 275 -0.75 -10.59 4.64
CA THR A 275 0.32 -11.42 4.08
C THR A 275 0.03 -11.82 2.62
N LEU A 276 -1.21 -12.21 2.30
CA LEU A 276 -1.62 -12.49 0.92
C LEU A 276 -1.42 -11.27 0.02
N TYR A 277 -1.79 -10.09 0.51
CA TYR A 277 -1.62 -8.84 -0.23
C TYR A 277 -0.14 -8.50 -0.46
N LEU A 278 0.69 -8.60 0.59
CA LEU A 278 2.14 -8.39 0.51
C LEU A 278 2.82 -9.32 -0.47
N VAL A 279 2.48 -10.61 -0.42
CA VAL A 279 3.03 -11.61 -1.33
C VAL A 279 2.60 -11.33 -2.76
N LEU A 280 1.32 -11.06 -3.04
CA LEU A 280 0.92 -10.71 -4.41
C LEU A 280 1.64 -9.44 -4.89
N MET A 281 1.79 -8.42 -4.04
CA MET A 281 2.55 -7.23 -4.39
C MET A 281 4.03 -7.54 -4.66
N SER A 282 4.68 -8.45 -3.94
CA SER A 282 6.06 -8.83 -4.26
C SER A 282 6.18 -9.57 -5.60
N HIS A 283 5.13 -10.27 -6.06
CA HIS A 283 5.09 -10.84 -7.40
C HIS A 283 5.11 -9.78 -8.50
N TRP A 284 4.62 -8.55 -8.23
CA TRP A 284 4.83 -7.44 -9.16
C TRP A 284 6.31 -7.17 -9.39
N CYS A 285 7.15 -7.22 -8.36
CA CYS A 285 8.59 -6.96 -8.53
C CYS A 285 9.21 -7.95 -9.53
N LEU A 286 8.81 -9.22 -9.50
CA LEU A 286 9.24 -10.21 -10.50
C LEU A 286 8.65 -9.94 -11.88
N ALA A 287 7.38 -9.53 -11.95
CA ALA A 287 6.70 -9.17 -13.20
C ALA A 287 7.33 -7.92 -13.85
N TRP A 288 7.77 -6.96 -13.05
CA TRP A 288 8.46 -5.76 -13.50
C TRP A 288 9.76 -6.11 -14.24
N GLU A 289 10.57 -7.03 -13.70
CA GLU A 289 11.76 -7.53 -14.39
C GLU A 289 11.42 -8.16 -15.75
N TYR A 290 10.27 -8.86 -15.85
CA TYR A 290 9.77 -9.35 -17.14
C TYR A 290 9.39 -8.20 -18.07
N THR A 291 8.67 -7.19 -17.58
CA THR A 291 8.28 -6.00 -18.35
C THR A 291 9.50 -5.29 -18.91
N GLN A 292 10.57 -5.12 -18.11
CA GLN A 292 11.82 -4.52 -18.57
C GLN A 292 12.49 -5.34 -19.69
N LEU A 293 12.60 -6.66 -19.52
CA LEU A 293 13.14 -7.52 -20.57
C LEU A 293 12.27 -7.48 -21.83
N SER A 294 10.93 -7.48 -21.68
CA SER A 294 10.01 -7.38 -22.81
C SER A 294 10.16 -6.04 -23.56
N SER A 295 10.29 -4.93 -22.83
CA SER A 295 10.50 -3.60 -23.42
C SER A 295 11.81 -3.52 -24.20
N ALA A 296 12.92 -4.00 -23.62
CA ALA A 296 14.20 -4.08 -24.31
C ALA A 296 14.15 -5.01 -25.56
N ASN A 297 13.33 -6.07 -25.55
CA ASN A 297 13.16 -6.96 -26.72
C ASN A 297 12.51 -6.20 -27.87
N LYS A 298 11.50 -5.38 -27.57
CA LYS A 298 10.82 -4.55 -28.58
C LYS A 298 11.75 -3.51 -29.15
N ALA A 299 12.57 -2.87 -28.31
CA ALA A 299 13.56 -1.88 -28.76
C ALA A 299 14.61 -2.49 -29.70
N GLN A 300 14.91 -3.79 -29.56
CA GLN A 300 15.87 -4.53 -30.40
C GLN A 300 15.25 -5.25 -31.59
N ALA A 301 13.95 -5.13 -31.85
CA ALA A 301 13.26 -5.89 -32.91
C ALA A 301 13.82 -5.68 -34.32
N SER A 302 14.68 -4.67 -34.53
CA SER A 302 15.39 -4.38 -35.77
C SER A 302 16.80 -4.99 -35.88
N CYS A 303 17.29 -5.68 -34.85
CA CYS A 303 18.66 -6.21 -34.80
C CYS A 303 18.64 -7.73 -34.69
N ASP A 304 19.20 -8.42 -35.69
CA ASP A 304 19.31 -9.90 -35.73
C ASP A 304 20.36 -10.48 -34.75
N LEU A 305 20.77 -9.71 -33.74
CA LEU A 305 21.77 -10.13 -32.78
C LEU A 305 21.13 -11.01 -31.69
N PRO A 306 21.70 -12.18 -31.38
CA PRO A 306 21.23 -13.00 -30.27
C PRO A 306 21.35 -12.25 -28.94
N TRP A 307 20.22 -11.93 -28.32
CA TRP A 307 20.16 -11.34 -26.99
C TRP A 307 19.54 -12.32 -25.98
N ALA A 308 20.22 -12.53 -24.86
CA ALA A 308 19.75 -13.41 -23.79
C ALA A 308 18.36 -13.02 -23.24
N GLY A 309 17.99 -11.73 -23.34
CA GLY A 309 16.74 -11.23 -22.77
C GLY A 309 15.47 -11.78 -23.42
N THR A 310 15.50 -12.25 -24.67
CA THR A 310 14.33 -12.89 -25.30
C THR A 310 13.95 -14.20 -24.60
N LEU A 311 14.95 -15.08 -24.41
CA LEU A 311 14.76 -16.36 -23.73
C LEU A 311 14.42 -16.15 -22.24
N LEU A 312 15.10 -15.21 -21.58
CA LEU A 312 14.86 -14.88 -20.17
C LEU A 312 13.45 -14.31 -19.95
N ALA A 313 12.97 -13.42 -20.82
CA ALA A 313 11.61 -12.88 -20.72
C ALA A 313 10.55 -13.98 -20.86
N SER A 314 10.75 -14.90 -21.82
CA SER A 314 9.80 -15.97 -22.10
C SER A 314 9.71 -16.96 -20.93
N SER A 315 10.87 -17.41 -20.43
CA SER A 315 10.96 -18.29 -19.26
C SER A 315 10.36 -17.64 -18.01
N LYS A 316 10.69 -16.36 -17.76
CA LYS A 316 10.17 -15.61 -16.61
C LYS A 316 8.67 -15.43 -16.67
N CYS A 317 8.10 -15.14 -17.84
CA CYS A 317 6.65 -15.04 -18.02
C CYS A 317 5.94 -16.37 -17.72
N GLN A 318 6.49 -17.49 -18.21
CA GLN A 318 5.93 -18.81 -17.95
C GLN A 318 5.96 -19.17 -16.46
N GLU A 319 7.10 -18.97 -15.79
CA GLU A 319 7.22 -19.25 -14.36
C GLU A 319 6.30 -18.34 -13.53
N LEU A 320 6.15 -17.06 -13.90
CA LEU A 320 5.24 -16.16 -13.19
C LEU A 320 3.78 -16.56 -13.35
N ARG A 321 3.37 -17.00 -14.53
CA ARG A 321 2.01 -17.54 -14.74
C ARG A 321 1.78 -18.77 -13.88
N ARG A 322 2.72 -19.72 -13.89
CA ARG A 322 2.68 -20.94 -13.07
C ARG A 322 2.60 -20.62 -11.57
N LEU A 323 3.39 -19.65 -11.13
CA LEU A 323 3.44 -19.19 -9.74
C LEU A 323 2.10 -18.57 -9.33
N LEU A 324 1.56 -17.63 -10.13
CA LEU A 324 0.26 -17.02 -9.86
C LEU A 324 -0.89 -18.05 -9.88
N ASP A 325 -0.83 -19.06 -10.75
CA ASP A 325 -1.82 -20.15 -10.83
C ASP A 325 -1.78 -21.04 -9.58
N SER A 326 -0.57 -21.45 -9.16
CA SER A 326 -0.33 -22.18 -7.92
C SER A 326 -0.93 -21.46 -6.71
N PHE A 327 -0.68 -20.14 -6.60
CA PHE A 327 -1.22 -19.31 -5.53
C PHE A 327 -2.74 -19.26 -5.56
N TYR A 328 -3.34 -19.04 -6.74
CA TYR A 328 -4.78 -18.99 -6.89
C TYR A 328 -5.43 -20.31 -6.42
N VAL A 329 -4.93 -21.45 -6.88
CA VAL A 329 -5.44 -22.78 -6.50
C VAL A 329 -5.27 -23.04 -5.01
N ALA A 330 -4.11 -22.71 -4.43
CA ALA A 330 -3.86 -22.88 -2.99
C ALA A 330 -4.86 -22.08 -2.14
N ILE A 331 -5.06 -20.80 -2.46
CA ILE A 331 -5.96 -19.90 -1.72
C ILE A 331 -7.42 -20.32 -1.86
N GLU A 332 -7.84 -20.77 -3.05
CA GLU A 332 -9.18 -21.31 -3.30
C GLU A 332 -9.45 -22.55 -2.41
N ASN A 333 -8.48 -23.45 -2.30
CA ASN A 333 -8.59 -24.66 -1.49
C ASN A 333 -8.70 -24.39 0.01
N TRP A 334 -8.20 -23.26 0.51
CA TRP A 334 -8.27 -22.93 1.94
C TRP A 334 -9.69 -22.58 2.41
N ARG A 335 -10.59 -22.20 1.49
CA ARG A 335 -11.98 -21.78 1.82
C ARG A 335 -12.05 -20.69 2.89
N VAL A 336 -11.07 -19.78 2.86
CA VAL A 336 -10.98 -18.62 3.75
C VAL A 336 -11.50 -17.37 3.06
N PHE A 337 -11.90 -16.38 3.85
CA PHE A 337 -12.23 -15.07 3.29
C PHE A 337 -10.98 -14.43 2.66
N VAL A 338 -11.13 -13.93 1.43
CA VAL A 338 -10.07 -13.24 0.70
C VAL A 338 -10.53 -11.82 0.35
N PRO A 339 -9.81 -10.77 0.79
CA PRO A 339 -10.18 -9.39 0.51
C PRO A 339 -10.26 -9.08 -0.99
N LYS A 340 -11.11 -8.12 -1.34
CA LYS A 340 -11.29 -7.65 -2.72
C LYS A 340 -10.00 -7.06 -3.30
N GLU A 341 -9.16 -6.45 -2.48
CA GLU A 341 -7.84 -5.91 -2.82
C GLU A 341 -6.91 -7.02 -3.31
N VAL A 342 -6.87 -8.16 -2.61
CA VAL A 342 -6.08 -9.35 -2.99
C VAL A 342 -6.54 -9.90 -4.33
N HIS A 343 -7.86 -10.02 -4.54
CA HIS A 343 -8.40 -10.44 -5.83
C HIS A 343 -8.08 -9.44 -6.95
N MET A 344 -8.31 -8.15 -6.71
CA MET A 344 -8.06 -7.09 -7.69
C MET A 344 -6.61 -7.10 -8.14
N VAL A 345 -5.67 -7.16 -7.20
CA VAL A 345 -4.22 -7.20 -7.51
C VAL A 345 -3.85 -8.48 -8.23
N SER A 346 -4.32 -9.65 -7.79
CA SER A 346 -4.06 -10.91 -8.50
C SER A 346 -4.43 -10.82 -9.98
N GLN A 347 -5.57 -10.20 -10.29
CA GLN A 347 -6.07 -10.04 -11.66
C GLN A 347 -5.32 -8.94 -12.42
N LEU A 348 -4.98 -7.84 -11.74
CA LEU A 348 -4.16 -6.78 -12.32
C LEU A 348 -2.79 -7.30 -12.75
N LEU A 349 -2.11 -8.09 -11.91
CA LEU A 349 -0.80 -8.67 -12.24
C LEU A 349 -0.88 -9.56 -13.47
N ARG A 350 -1.88 -10.45 -13.52
CA ARG A 350 -2.11 -11.34 -14.66
C ARG A 350 -2.40 -10.57 -15.95
N MET A 351 -3.19 -9.49 -15.87
CA MET A 351 -3.41 -8.60 -17.00
C MET A 351 -2.09 -7.99 -17.50
N ASN A 352 -1.23 -7.51 -16.61
CA ASN A 352 0.06 -6.91 -16.99
C ASN A 352 1.06 -7.95 -17.56
N LEU A 353 0.87 -9.25 -17.32
CA LEU A 353 1.63 -10.32 -18.01
C LEU A 353 1.10 -10.65 -19.42
N CYS A 354 -0.09 -10.15 -19.77
CA CYS A 354 -0.73 -10.35 -21.07
C CYS A 354 -0.62 -9.11 -21.97
N VAL A 355 -0.37 -7.94 -21.41
CA VAL A 355 -0.21 -6.69 -22.16
C VAL A 355 0.74 -5.75 -21.43
N ALA A 356 1.66 -5.14 -22.18
CA ALA A 356 2.50 -4.08 -21.65
C ALA A 356 1.63 -2.84 -21.42
N PHE A 357 1.43 -2.47 -20.16
CA PHE A 357 0.53 -1.38 -19.82
C PHE A 357 1.02 -0.02 -20.36
N GLU A 358 2.34 0.18 -20.39
CA GLU A 358 2.97 1.36 -20.97
C GLU A 358 2.55 1.57 -22.44
N ASP A 359 2.51 0.52 -23.27
CA ASP A 359 2.05 0.63 -24.66
C ASP A 359 0.62 1.15 -24.75
N LEU A 360 -0.26 0.75 -23.82
CA LEU A 360 -1.64 1.22 -23.77
C LEU A 360 -1.71 2.71 -23.42
N GLN A 361 -0.85 3.17 -22.52
CA GLN A 361 -0.74 4.59 -22.17
C GLN A 361 -0.17 5.43 -23.31
N LEU A 362 0.84 4.92 -24.02
CA LEU A 362 1.43 5.59 -25.18
C LEU A 362 0.40 5.74 -26.30
N LEU A 363 -0.38 4.68 -26.60
CA LEU A 363 -1.47 4.78 -27.57
C LEU A 363 -2.56 5.78 -27.15
N ALA A 364 -2.80 5.91 -25.85
CA ALA A 364 -3.72 6.92 -25.29
C ALA A 364 -3.14 8.35 -25.27
N GLY A 365 -1.90 8.54 -25.75
CA GLY A 365 -1.30 9.85 -25.95
C GLY A 365 -0.47 10.37 -24.78
N LYS A 366 -0.04 9.51 -23.84
CA LYS A 366 0.80 9.91 -22.68
C LYS A 366 2.03 10.73 -23.09
N GLU A 367 2.66 10.40 -24.21
CA GLU A 367 3.89 11.04 -24.72
C GLU A 367 3.69 11.67 -26.11
N GLY A 368 2.44 11.95 -26.49
CA GLY A 368 2.10 12.55 -27.77
C GLY A 368 1.88 11.56 -28.91
N GLU A 369 1.68 12.09 -30.10
CA GLU A 369 1.17 11.33 -31.25
C GLU A 369 2.23 10.42 -31.90
N GLU A 370 3.49 10.84 -31.90
CA GLU A 370 4.59 10.06 -32.49
C GLU A 370 4.76 8.72 -31.77
N GLU A 371 4.78 8.74 -30.44
CA GLU A 371 4.87 7.54 -29.62
C GLU A 371 3.62 6.65 -29.74
N ALA A 372 2.43 7.25 -29.84
CA ALA A 372 1.19 6.51 -30.11
C ALA A 372 1.27 5.74 -31.45
N ARG A 373 1.79 6.38 -32.50
CA ARG A 373 2.01 5.75 -33.81
C ARG A 373 3.07 4.64 -33.74
N ARG A 374 4.11 4.82 -32.92
CA ARG A 374 5.18 3.82 -32.73
C ARG A 374 4.65 2.52 -32.13
N VAL A 375 3.77 2.59 -31.13
CA VAL A 375 3.23 1.39 -30.46
C VAL A 375 2.06 0.73 -31.21
N TYR A 376 1.39 1.47 -32.10
CA TYR A 376 0.18 1.02 -32.79
C TYR A 376 0.33 -0.31 -33.56
N PRO A 377 1.39 -0.57 -34.36
CA PRO A 377 1.56 -1.85 -35.05
C PRO A 377 1.65 -3.05 -34.11
N PHE A 378 2.37 -2.90 -32.99
CA PHE A 378 2.50 -3.94 -31.97
C PHE A 378 1.16 -4.23 -31.30
N LEU A 379 0.38 -3.19 -30.98
CA LEU A 379 -0.95 -3.35 -30.40
C LEU A 379 -1.95 -3.98 -31.38
N LYS A 380 -1.83 -3.70 -32.68
CA LYS A 380 -2.61 -4.37 -33.74
C LYS A 380 -2.30 -5.86 -33.83
N GLN A 381 -1.04 -6.26 -33.66
CA GLN A 381 -0.66 -7.67 -33.57
C GLN A 381 -1.18 -8.31 -32.28
N TRP A 382 -0.99 -7.64 -31.14
CA TRP A 382 -1.52 -8.08 -29.85
C TRP A 382 -3.03 -8.30 -29.89
N TYR A 383 -3.81 -7.40 -30.49
CA TYR A 383 -5.26 -7.54 -30.62
C TYR A 383 -5.71 -8.88 -31.24
N ARG A 384 -4.93 -9.42 -32.18
CA ARG A 384 -5.23 -10.70 -32.84
C ARG A 384 -4.78 -11.91 -32.01
N SER A 385 -3.98 -11.69 -30.98
CA SER A 385 -3.35 -12.75 -30.19
C SER A 385 -4.28 -13.29 -29.08
N PRO A 386 -4.04 -14.52 -28.58
CA PRO A 386 -4.76 -15.04 -27.42
C PRO A 386 -4.51 -14.24 -26.14
N GLU A 387 -3.34 -13.62 -26.00
CA GLU A 387 -2.99 -12.78 -24.84
C GLU A 387 -3.93 -11.58 -24.72
N CYS A 388 -4.39 -11.00 -25.82
CA CYS A 388 -5.39 -9.92 -25.76
C CYS A 388 -6.70 -10.39 -25.12
N ARG A 389 -7.20 -11.58 -25.49
CA ARG A 389 -8.41 -12.16 -24.89
C ARG A 389 -8.21 -12.46 -23.40
N GLN A 390 -7.03 -12.96 -23.01
CA GLN A 390 -6.66 -13.17 -21.61
C GLN A 390 -6.61 -11.84 -20.84
N ALA A 391 -5.99 -10.81 -21.39
CA ALA A 391 -5.93 -9.47 -20.80
C ALA A 391 -7.34 -8.91 -20.56
N MET A 392 -8.24 -9.03 -21.55
CA MET A 392 -9.63 -8.58 -21.40
C MET A 392 -10.39 -9.37 -20.34
N TRP A 393 -10.15 -10.68 -20.24
CA TRP A 393 -10.73 -11.49 -19.17
C TRP A 393 -10.30 -10.97 -17.80
N HIS A 394 -8.99 -10.75 -17.61
CA HIS A 394 -8.42 -10.28 -16.33
C HIS A 394 -8.89 -8.86 -16.00
N ALA A 395 -8.93 -7.96 -16.99
CA ALA A 395 -9.50 -6.62 -16.84
C ALA A 395 -10.96 -6.70 -16.37
N GLY A 396 -11.76 -7.59 -16.96
CA GLY A 396 -13.14 -7.83 -16.54
C GLY A 396 -13.25 -8.29 -15.08
N GLN A 397 -12.29 -9.08 -14.60
CA GLN A 397 -12.24 -9.47 -13.20
C GLN A 397 -11.86 -8.34 -12.25
N VAL A 398 -10.98 -7.44 -12.66
CA VAL A 398 -10.68 -6.22 -11.90
C VAL A 398 -11.95 -5.41 -11.72
N LEU A 399 -12.75 -5.22 -12.79
CA LEU A 399 -14.06 -4.56 -12.70
C LEU A 399 -15.05 -5.34 -11.80
N ARG A 400 -15.06 -6.67 -11.87
CA ARG A 400 -15.89 -7.52 -11.01
C ARG A 400 -15.51 -7.39 -9.53
N ALA A 401 -14.21 -7.31 -9.22
CA ALA A 401 -13.72 -7.05 -7.88
C ALA A 401 -14.10 -5.64 -7.42
N ALA A 402 -13.94 -4.63 -8.28
CA ALA A 402 -14.30 -3.22 -8.03
C ALA A 402 -15.76 -3.05 -7.59
N ARG A 403 -16.67 -3.82 -8.20
CA ARG A 403 -18.12 -3.77 -7.95
C ARG A 403 -18.61 -4.69 -6.83
N ARG A 404 -17.72 -5.46 -6.20
CA ARG A 404 -18.13 -6.47 -5.22
C ARG A 404 -18.60 -5.81 -3.93
N PRO A 405 -19.78 -6.20 -3.39
CA PRO A 405 -20.24 -5.71 -2.10
C PRO A 405 -19.23 -6.02 -0.96
N PRO A 406 -19.18 -5.19 0.10
CA PRO A 406 -18.41 -5.48 1.30
C PRO A 406 -18.73 -6.87 1.88
N GLY A 407 -17.72 -7.56 2.39
CA GLY A 407 -17.90 -8.83 3.12
C GLY A 407 -18.13 -10.05 2.23
N LEU A 408 -18.36 -9.86 0.92
CA LEU A 408 -18.44 -10.95 -0.03
C LEU A 408 -17.05 -11.27 -0.60
N SER A 409 -16.68 -12.54 -0.54
CA SER A 409 -15.55 -13.09 -1.29
C SER A 409 -15.98 -14.41 -1.96
N PRO A 410 -15.54 -14.69 -3.21
CA PRO A 410 -15.78 -15.95 -3.90
C PRO A 410 -15.39 -17.17 -3.06
N ASN A 411 -14.40 -17.00 -2.18
CA ASN A 411 -13.84 -18.07 -1.37
C ASN A 411 -14.65 -18.33 -0.08
N ALA A 412 -15.14 -17.26 0.56
CA ALA A 412 -16.01 -17.30 1.74
C ALA A 412 -16.66 -15.94 1.98
N SER A 413 -17.82 -15.89 2.66
CA SER A 413 -18.49 -14.61 2.98
C SER A 413 -18.41 -14.29 4.47
N ARG A 414 -18.38 -12.99 4.81
CA ARG A 414 -18.45 -12.45 6.18
C ARG A 414 -19.67 -11.53 6.30
N THR A 415 -20.38 -11.64 7.41
CA THR A 415 -21.63 -10.90 7.69
C THR A 415 -21.41 -9.48 8.23
N ALA A 416 -20.21 -9.16 8.71
CA ALA A 416 -19.90 -7.89 9.38
C ALA A 416 -18.60 -7.27 8.85
N THR A 417 -18.67 -6.61 7.70
CA THR A 417 -17.60 -5.71 7.24
C THR A 417 -18.19 -4.32 7.03
N PRO A 418 -17.71 -3.29 7.73
CA PRO A 418 -18.19 -1.93 7.50
C PRO A 418 -17.91 -1.50 6.06
N ASP A 419 -18.82 -0.72 5.51
CA ASP A 419 -18.70 -0.16 4.17
C ASP A 419 -17.74 1.03 4.20
N THR A 420 -16.44 0.74 4.30
CA THR A 420 -15.40 1.75 4.17
C THR A 420 -15.12 2.04 2.71
N PRO A 421 -14.89 3.31 2.32
CA PRO A 421 -14.66 3.61 0.94
C PRO A 421 -13.28 3.07 0.52
N TRP A 422 -13.29 2.12 -0.42
CA TRP A 422 -12.10 1.32 -0.75
C TRP A 422 -11.55 1.59 -2.15
N LEU A 423 -12.43 1.98 -3.09
CA LEU A 423 -12.09 2.24 -4.49
C LEU A 423 -11.52 3.66 -4.61
N ARG A 424 -10.36 3.84 -4.00
CA ARG A 424 -9.58 5.08 -3.96
C ARG A 424 -8.11 4.73 -4.06
N ASP A 425 -7.26 5.75 -4.16
CA ASP A 425 -5.81 5.60 -4.14
C ASP A 425 -5.35 4.57 -5.19
N PHE A 426 -4.49 3.63 -4.79
CA PHE A 426 -4.03 2.56 -5.66
C PHE A 426 -5.15 1.70 -6.26
N ASN A 427 -6.24 1.42 -5.54
CA ASN A 427 -7.33 0.60 -6.05
C ASN A 427 -8.07 1.30 -7.21
N ALA A 428 -8.14 2.63 -7.18
CA ALA A 428 -8.66 3.42 -8.30
C ALA A 428 -7.72 3.34 -9.52
N VAL A 429 -6.41 3.33 -9.30
CA VAL A 429 -5.40 3.13 -10.36
C VAL A 429 -5.51 1.73 -10.97
N ALA A 430 -5.66 0.68 -10.17
CA ALA A 430 -5.88 -0.67 -10.67
C ALA A 430 -7.12 -0.75 -11.60
N LEU A 431 -8.21 -0.07 -11.22
CA LEU A 431 -9.40 0.03 -12.06
C LEU A 431 -9.13 0.84 -13.34
N TYR A 432 -8.39 1.95 -13.25
CA TYR A 432 -7.97 2.73 -14.42
C TYR A 432 -7.18 1.86 -15.41
N HIS A 433 -6.27 1.01 -14.93
CA HIS A 433 -5.50 0.13 -15.80
C HIS A 433 -6.41 -0.82 -16.60
N ALA A 434 -7.38 -1.44 -15.92
CA ALA A 434 -8.35 -2.31 -16.56
C ALA A 434 -9.26 -1.55 -17.55
N ALA A 435 -9.69 -0.34 -17.19
CA ALA A 435 -10.50 0.51 -18.06
C ALA A 435 -9.75 0.93 -19.34
N LEU A 436 -8.47 1.29 -19.21
CA LEU A 436 -7.62 1.65 -20.34
C LEU A 436 -7.42 0.45 -21.29
N ALA A 437 -7.24 -0.75 -20.75
CA ALA A 437 -7.13 -1.97 -21.54
C ALA A 437 -8.41 -2.21 -22.39
N PHE A 438 -9.60 -2.04 -21.78
CA PHE A 438 -10.87 -2.13 -22.52
C PHE A 438 -11.02 -1.02 -23.56
N TRP A 439 -10.61 0.20 -23.23
CA TRP A 439 -10.69 1.34 -24.16
C TRP A 439 -9.81 1.09 -25.40
N VAL A 440 -8.56 0.66 -25.22
CA VAL A 440 -7.65 0.32 -26.32
C VAL A 440 -8.19 -0.86 -27.13
N TYR A 441 -8.70 -1.91 -26.48
CA TYR A 441 -9.34 -3.02 -27.19
C TYR A 441 -10.50 -2.55 -28.07
N GLY A 442 -11.38 -1.70 -27.53
CA GLY A 442 -12.49 -1.11 -28.27
C GLY A 442 -12.03 -0.25 -29.45
N LEU A 443 -10.99 0.56 -29.27
CA LEU A 443 -10.38 1.36 -30.33
C LEU A 443 -9.85 0.49 -31.47
N LEU A 444 -9.07 -0.55 -31.14
CA LEU A 444 -8.48 -1.46 -32.12
C LEU A 444 -9.55 -2.30 -32.84
N SER A 445 -10.62 -2.69 -32.15
CA SER A 445 -11.73 -3.44 -32.76
C SER A 445 -12.41 -2.67 -33.89
N LYS A 446 -12.49 -1.34 -33.78
CA LYS A 446 -13.07 -0.46 -34.81
C LYS A 446 -12.11 -0.12 -35.95
N ALA A 447 -10.81 -0.30 -35.73
CA ALA A 447 -9.77 0.06 -36.70
C ALA A 447 -9.25 -1.14 -37.51
N ILE A 448 -9.52 -2.37 -37.04
CA ILE A 448 -9.05 -3.63 -37.63
C ILE A 448 -10.18 -4.39 -38.34
N VAL A 449 -11.42 -4.24 -37.87
CA VAL A 449 -12.66 -4.61 -38.57
C VAL A 449 -13.02 -3.47 -39.52
#